data_AF-A0AAW6RIL2-F1
#
_entry.id   AF-A0AAW6RIL2-F1
#
_cell.length_a   1.000
_cell.length_b   1.000
_cell.length_c   1.000
_cell.angle_alpha   90.00
_cell.angle_beta   90.00
_cell.angle_gamma   90.00
#
_symmetry.space_group_name_H-M   'P 1'
#
loop_
_entity.id
_entity.type
_entity.pdbx_description
1 polymer ?
#
loop_
_entity_poly.entity_id
_entity_poly.type
_entity_poly.pdbx_seq_one_letter_code
_entity_poly.pdbx_strand_id
1 'polypeptide(L)'
;MKFPVKWLALPLVLSIMPAAGAGAPSVHKADDDAITAIAIQAAAQSLKLDAEQLKLAPENIRYDGDWAFMQARLRDAADKRFDYAGTALHKAAQAGAMSDLCVALLRRDGQAWKLIDIAVGPSDVAWEDWAGRHHAPEGLFK
;
A
#
# COMPACT_ATOMS: atom_id res chain seq x y z
N MET A 1 -9.31 55.48 -53.07
CA MET A 1 -7.93 55.79 -53.52
C MET A 1 -7.01 55.83 -52.31
N LYS A 2 -5.75 55.39 -52.49
CA LYS A 2 -4.63 55.27 -51.52
C LYS A 2 -4.53 56.44 -50.51
N PHE A 3 -4.03 56.26 -49.29
CA PHE A 3 -2.60 56.29 -48.88
C PHE A 3 -2.48 55.94 -47.34
N PRO A 4 -1.30 55.88 -46.69
CA PRO A 4 -0.55 54.65 -46.35
C PRO A 4 -0.04 54.66 -44.86
N VAL A 5 1.08 53.98 -44.54
CA VAL A 5 2.01 54.23 -43.40
C VAL A 5 1.59 53.59 -42.06
N LYS A 6 2.44 53.00 -41.21
CA LYS A 6 3.79 52.39 -41.18
C LYS A 6 3.91 51.77 -39.77
N TRP A 7 4.74 50.73 -39.67
CA TRP A 7 5.66 50.43 -38.55
C TRP A 7 5.19 49.98 -37.14
N LEU A 8 5.72 48.79 -36.79
CA LEU A 8 6.44 48.42 -35.55
C LEU A 8 5.77 48.69 -34.20
N ALA A 9 5.39 47.60 -33.51
CA ALA A 9 6.15 47.15 -32.33
C ALA A 9 5.64 45.76 -31.88
N LEU A 10 6.54 44.77 -31.86
CA LEU A 10 6.40 43.56 -31.06
C LEU A 10 6.51 43.94 -29.57
N PRO A 11 5.66 43.42 -28.69
CA PRO A 11 6.09 43.07 -27.36
C PRO A 11 6.37 41.58 -27.32
N LEU A 12 7.66 41.26 -27.16
CA LEU A 12 8.15 39.97 -26.69
C LEU A 12 7.53 39.72 -25.30
N VAL A 13 6.44 38.94 -25.25
CA VAL A 13 5.92 38.45 -23.96
C VAL A 13 6.77 37.24 -23.58
N LEU A 14 7.70 37.47 -22.65
CA LEU A 14 8.42 36.42 -21.96
C LEU A 14 7.42 35.73 -21.02
N SER A 15 6.72 34.71 -21.52
CA SER A 15 5.92 33.82 -20.69
C SER A 15 6.87 33.02 -19.80
N ILE A 16 6.99 33.44 -18.55
CA ILE A 16 7.56 32.65 -17.47
C ILE A 16 6.58 31.49 -17.25
N MET A 17 6.84 30.31 -17.81
CA MET A 17 6.11 29.12 -17.40
C MET A 17 6.52 28.80 -15.96
N PRO A 18 5.59 28.67 -15.01
CA PRO A 18 5.91 28.07 -13.73
C PRO A 18 6.30 26.61 -13.97
N ALA A 19 7.57 26.30 -13.73
CA ALA A 19 8.04 24.94 -13.54
C ALA A 19 7.44 24.41 -12.23
N ALA A 20 6.27 23.79 -12.32
CA ALA A 20 5.66 23.06 -11.22
C ALA A 20 5.12 21.72 -11.75
N GLY A 21 6.04 20.87 -12.20
CA GLY A 21 5.79 19.45 -12.34
C GLY A 21 6.33 18.73 -11.12
N ALA A 22 5.77 19.00 -9.93
CA ALA A 22 5.91 18.07 -8.82
C ALA A 22 5.34 16.74 -9.31
N GLY A 23 6.16 15.69 -9.35
CA GLY A 23 5.79 14.40 -9.90
C GLY A 23 4.47 13.94 -9.30
N ALA A 24 3.45 13.77 -10.13
CA ALA A 24 2.24 13.09 -9.70
C ALA A 24 2.67 11.72 -9.17
N PRO A 25 2.28 11.33 -7.94
CA PRO A 25 2.55 9.98 -7.47
C PRO A 25 2.00 9.02 -8.52
N SER A 26 2.83 8.06 -8.93
CA SER A 26 2.37 6.99 -9.82
C SER A 26 1.15 6.34 -9.16
N VAL A 27 0.14 5.96 -9.96
CA VAL A 27 -1.10 5.33 -9.47
C VAL A 27 -0.76 4.17 -8.52
N HIS A 28 0.27 3.39 -8.84
CA HIS A 28 0.79 2.34 -7.99
C HIS A 28 1.29 2.82 -6.63
N LYS A 29 1.99 3.95 -6.51
CA LYS A 29 2.45 4.44 -5.21
C LYS A 29 1.28 4.84 -4.31
N ALA A 30 0.25 5.47 -4.86
CA ALA A 30 -0.94 5.83 -4.12
C ALA A 30 -1.76 4.60 -3.71
N ASP A 31 -1.87 3.61 -4.60
CA ASP A 31 -2.51 2.32 -4.31
C ASP A 31 -1.73 1.54 -3.23
N ASP A 32 -0.40 1.47 -3.34
CA ASP A 32 0.50 0.82 -2.36
C ASP A 32 0.33 1.44 -0.97
N ASP A 33 0.28 2.77 -0.88
CA ASP A 33 0.07 3.49 0.37
C ASP A 33 -1.32 3.20 0.96
N ALA A 34 -2.36 3.17 0.12
CA ALA A 34 -3.71 2.87 0.54
C ALA A 34 -3.84 1.41 1.04
N ILE A 35 -3.31 0.45 0.29
CA ILE A 35 -3.28 -0.97 0.66
C ILE A 35 -2.53 -1.16 1.98
N THR A 36 -1.36 -0.53 2.12
CA THR A 36 -0.55 -0.62 3.33
C THR A 36 -1.28 -0.03 4.53
N ALA A 37 -1.94 1.13 4.38
CA ALA A 37 -2.71 1.74 5.45
C ALA A 37 -3.90 0.85 5.91
N ILE A 38 -4.64 0.26 4.96
CA ILE A 38 -5.73 -0.68 5.25
C ILE A 38 -5.19 -1.90 6.02
N ALA A 39 -4.07 -2.46 5.59
CA ALA A 39 -3.46 -3.61 6.23
C ALA A 39 -2.92 -3.29 7.64
N ILE A 40 -2.32 -2.11 7.86
CA ILE A 40 -1.88 -1.67 9.20
C ILE A 40 -3.09 -1.62 10.14
N GLN A 41 -4.18 -0.99 9.71
CA GLN A 41 -5.39 -0.89 10.52
C GLN A 41 -5.95 -2.26 10.88
N ALA A 42 -6.07 -3.16 9.91
CA ALA A 42 -6.60 -4.50 10.14
C ALA A 42 -5.67 -5.37 11.01
N ALA A 43 -4.36 -5.25 10.83
CA ALA A 43 -3.39 -5.95 11.66
C ALA A 43 -3.40 -5.44 13.10
N ALA A 44 -3.44 -4.13 13.31
CA ALA A 44 -3.55 -3.51 14.62
C ALA A 44 -4.84 -3.94 15.34
N GLN A 45 -5.99 -3.95 14.63
CA GLN A 45 -7.26 -4.45 15.15
C GLN A 45 -7.17 -5.93 15.57
N SER A 46 -6.55 -6.78 14.74
CA SER A 46 -6.35 -8.21 15.03
C SER A 46 -5.49 -8.43 16.28
N LEU A 47 -4.48 -7.58 16.47
CA LEU A 47 -3.58 -7.61 17.64
C LEU A 47 -4.14 -6.87 18.86
N LYS A 48 -5.27 -6.16 18.72
CA LYS A 48 -5.86 -5.26 19.73
C LYS A 48 -4.88 -4.17 20.19
N LEU A 49 -4.15 -3.60 19.23
CA LEU A 49 -3.21 -2.51 19.42
C LEU A 49 -3.68 -1.28 18.64
N ASP A 50 -3.10 -0.13 18.96
CA ASP A 50 -3.27 1.06 18.13
C ASP A 50 -2.42 0.95 16.86
N ALA A 51 -2.96 1.43 15.74
CA ALA A 51 -2.27 1.44 14.45
C ALA A 51 -0.94 2.21 14.46
N GLU A 52 -0.75 3.15 15.39
CA GLU A 52 0.49 3.92 15.53
C GLU A 52 1.63 3.11 16.17
N GLN A 53 1.29 2.06 16.92
CA GLN A 53 2.27 1.18 17.58
C GLN A 53 2.80 0.09 16.63
N LEU A 54 2.11 -0.12 15.52
CA LEU A 54 2.42 -1.12 14.52
C LEU A 54 2.84 -0.47 13.21
N LYS A 55 3.97 -0.90 12.66
CA LYS A 55 4.39 -0.56 11.31
C LYS A 55 4.35 -1.80 10.43
N LEU A 56 3.91 -1.61 9.19
CA LEU A 56 4.10 -2.58 8.13
C LEU A 56 5.12 -2.02 7.16
N ALA A 57 6.16 -2.80 6.88
CA ALA A 57 7.13 -2.53 5.83
C ALA A 57 6.78 -3.42 4.62
N PRO A 58 6.08 -2.91 3.60
CA PRO A 58 5.74 -3.70 2.41
C PRO A 58 7.02 -4.15 1.70
N GLU A 59 7.16 -5.46 1.52
CA GLU A 59 8.27 -6.06 0.76
C GLU A 59 7.87 -6.29 -0.69
N ASN A 60 6.60 -6.66 -0.92
CA ASN A 60 6.08 -6.95 -2.24
C ASN A 60 4.58 -6.65 -2.29
N ILE A 61 4.15 -5.91 -3.31
CA ILE A 61 2.74 -5.71 -3.63
C ILE A 61 2.55 -6.12 -5.08
N ARG A 62 1.67 -7.11 -5.29
CA ARG A 62 1.32 -7.63 -6.61
C ARG A 62 -0.10 -7.25 -6.94
N TYR A 63 -0.35 -7.04 -8.22
CA TYR A 63 -1.65 -6.68 -8.75
C TYR A 63 -2.06 -7.64 -9.87
N ASP A 64 -3.32 -8.04 -9.89
CA ASP A 64 -3.92 -8.80 -10.98
C ASP A 64 -5.38 -8.34 -11.17
N GLY A 65 -5.59 -7.47 -12.16
CA GLY A 65 -6.87 -6.81 -12.40
C GLY A 65 -7.33 -5.99 -11.20
N ASP A 66 -8.48 -6.37 -10.63
CA ASP A 66 -9.04 -5.74 -9.44
C ASP A 66 -8.49 -6.33 -8.13
N TRP A 67 -7.50 -7.21 -8.17
CA TRP A 67 -6.92 -7.82 -6.98
C TRP A 67 -5.54 -7.26 -6.67
N ALA A 68 -5.25 -7.16 -5.37
CA ALA A 68 -3.93 -6.86 -4.87
C ALA A 68 -3.56 -7.82 -3.75
N PHE A 69 -2.32 -8.28 -3.77
CA PHE A 69 -1.74 -9.11 -2.72
C PHE A 69 -0.48 -8.44 -2.20
N MET A 70 -0.48 -8.13 -0.91
CA MET A 70 0.65 -7.52 -0.24
C MET A 70 1.30 -8.51 0.71
N GLN A 71 2.63 -8.54 0.69
CA GLN A 71 3.48 -9.11 1.72
C GLN A 71 4.28 -7.99 2.38
N ALA A 72 4.21 -7.92 3.69
CA ALA A 72 4.87 -6.90 4.50
C ALA A 72 5.50 -7.51 5.75
N ARG A 73 6.53 -6.86 6.30
CA ARG A 73 7.08 -7.20 7.62
C ARG A 73 6.44 -6.36 8.70
N LEU A 74 6.09 -7.02 9.80
CA LEU A 74 5.68 -6.41 11.05
C LEU A 74 6.91 -5.78 11.71
N ARG A 75 6.81 -4.47 11.93
CA ARG A 75 7.81 -3.67 12.62
C ARG A 75 7.14 -2.94 13.79
N ASP A 76 7.92 -2.65 14.83
CA ASP A 76 7.47 -1.76 15.89
C ASP A 76 7.58 -0.28 15.45
N ALA A 77 7.13 0.65 16.28
CA ALA A 77 7.25 2.09 16.01
C ALA A 77 8.72 2.55 15.81
N ALA A 78 9.70 1.82 16.36
CA ALA A 78 11.14 2.08 16.22
C ALA A 78 11.79 1.34 15.04
N ASP A 79 10.99 0.74 14.15
CA ASP A 79 11.42 -0.02 12.97
C ASP A 79 12.19 -1.31 13.28
N LYS A 80 12.08 -1.82 14.52
CA LYS A 80 12.65 -3.10 14.95
C LYS A 80 11.68 -4.23 14.66
N ARG A 81 12.17 -5.47 14.83
CA ARG A 81 11.30 -6.66 14.79
C ARG A 81 10.17 -6.48 15.81
N PHE A 82 8.93 -6.64 15.34
CA PHE A 82 7.76 -6.47 16.17
C PHE A 82 7.76 -7.45 17.35
N ASP A 83 7.56 -6.94 18.57
CA ASP A 83 7.39 -7.75 19.77
C ASP A 83 5.89 -7.95 20.03
N TYR A 84 5.48 -9.21 20.14
CA TYR A 84 4.11 -9.58 20.47
C TYR A 84 3.80 -9.44 21.97
N ALA A 85 4.73 -8.93 22.79
CA ALA A 85 4.49 -8.57 24.18
C ALA A 85 3.19 -7.79 24.39
N GLY A 86 2.39 -8.21 25.36
CA GLY A 86 1.09 -7.60 25.64
C GLY A 86 -0.05 -7.99 24.70
N THR A 87 0.22 -8.68 23.59
CA THR A 87 -0.82 -9.21 22.70
C THR A 87 -1.26 -10.62 23.09
N ALA A 88 -2.44 -11.04 22.63
CA ALA A 88 -2.92 -12.41 22.81
C ALA A 88 -1.98 -13.46 22.16
N LEU A 89 -1.18 -13.05 21.18
CA LEU A 89 -0.24 -13.92 20.46
C LEU A 89 1.12 -14.02 21.15
N HIS A 90 1.36 -13.33 22.28
CA HIS A 90 2.64 -13.33 22.98
C HIS A 90 3.15 -14.74 23.28
N LYS A 91 2.29 -15.63 23.82
CA LYS A 91 2.67 -16.99 24.17
C LYS A 91 3.04 -17.83 22.94
N ALA A 92 2.32 -17.63 21.83
CA ALA A 92 2.62 -18.30 20.57
C ALA A 92 3.94 -17.79 19.96
N ALA A 93 4.17 -16.48 20.02
CA ALA A 93 5.43 -15.87 19.56
C ALA A 93 6.64 -16.37 20.36
N GLN A 94 6.53 -16.48 21.69
CA GLN A 94 7.58 -17.05 22.55
C GLN A 94 7.87 -18.53 22.25
N ALA A 95 6.87 -19.28 21.78
CA ALA A 95 7.04 -20.65 21.33
C ALA A 95 7.62 -20.77 19.92
N GLY A 96 7.98 -19.65 19.27
CA GLY A 96 8.47 -19.63 17.89
C GLY A 96 7.38 -19.87 16.83
N ALA A 97 6.11 -19.87 17.24
CA ALA A 97 4.99 -20.15 16.36
C ALA A 97 4.46 -18.92 15.62
N MET A 98 5.06 -17.74 15.77
CA MET A 98 4.66 -16.51 15.07
C MET A 98 5.81 -15.96 14.23
N SER A 99 5.50 -15.54 13.01
CA SER A 99 6.43 -14.85 12.13
C SER A 99 6.34 -13.32 12.30
N ASP A 100 7.27 -12.60 11.69
CA ASP A 100 7.17 -11.15 11.47
C ASP A 100 6.56 -10.84 10.09
N LEU A 101 6.01 -11.84 9.40
CA LEU A 101 5.31 -11.65 8.13
C LEU A 101 3.86 -11.20 8.38
N CYS A 102 3.37 -10.28 7.56
CA CYS A 102 1.97 -9.92 7.42
C CYS A 102 1.60 -10.01 5.95
N VAL A 103 0.54 -10.74 5.62
CA VAL A 103 0.03 -10.81 4.25
C VAL A 103 -1.42 -10.35 4.20
N ALA A 104 -1.77 -9.59 3.17
CA ALA A 104 -3.10 -9.06 2.98
C ALA A 104 -3.57 -9.29 1.55
N LEU A 105 -4.80 -9.75 1.40
CA LEU A 105 -5.50 -9.86 0.13
C LEU A 105 -6.55 -8.76 0.06
N LEU A 106 -6.50 -7.97 -1.00
CA LEU A 106 -7.42 -6.88 -1.23
C LEU A 106 -8.05 -7.00 -2.61
N ARG A 107 -9.26 -6.47 -2.72
CA ARG A 107 -9.98 -6.35 -3.98
C ARG A 107 -10.47 -4.91 -4.14
N ARG A 108 -10.38 -4.39 -5.36
CA ARG A 108 -10.89 -3.10 -5.74
C ARG A 108 -12.42 -3.15 -5.78
N ASP A 109 -13.04 -2.17 -5.16
CA ASP A 109 -14.48 -1.90 -5.20
C ASP A 109 -14.66 -0.44 -5.68
N GLY A 110 -14.86 -0.29 -6.99
CA GLY A 110 -14.82 1.01 -7.66
C GLY A 110 -13.43 1.65 -7.59
N GLN A 111 -13.33 2.79 -6.89
CA GLN A 111 -12.07 3.52 -6.70
C GLN A 111 -11.33 3.19 -5.40
N ALA A 112 -11.92 2.35 -4.53
CA ALA A 112 -11.35 2.04 -3.23
C ALA A 112 -10.86 0.59 -3.16
N TRP A 113 -9.82 0.35 -2.37
CA TRP A 113 -9.41 -1.01 -2.00
C TRP A 113 -10.20 -1.48 -0.79
N LYS A 114 -10.64 -2.74 -0.83
CA LYS A 114 -11.32 -3.41 0.28
C LYS A 114 -10.48 -4.61 0.71
N LEU A 115 -10.25 -4.73 2.01
CA LEU A 115 -9.62 -5.91 2.57
C LEU A 115 -10.55 -7.12 2.44
N ILE A 116 -10.04 -8.19 1.85
CA ILE A 116 -10.74 -9.47 1.71
C ILE A 116 -10.29 -10.44 2.80
N ASP A 117 -8.98 -10.54 3.01
CA ASP A 117 -8.40 -11.40 4.06
C ASP A 117 -7.04 -10.87 4.50
N ILE A 118 -6.63 -11.20 5.72
CA ILE A 118 -5.34 -10.82 6.29
C ILE A 118 -4.84 -11.91 7.23
N ALA A 119 -3.55 -12.23 7.14
CA ALA A 119 -2.86 -13.08 8.10
C ALA A 119 -1.69 -12.32 8.72
N VAL A 120 -1.71 -12.19 10.04
CA VAL A 120 -0.70 -11.49 10.84
C VAL A 120 0.16 -12.51 11.57
N GLY A 121 1.45 -12.50 11.31
CA GLY A 121 2.41 -13.41 11.91
C GLY A 121 2.21 -14.89 11.61
N PRO A 122 1.79 -15.30 10.39
CA PRO A 122 1.51 -16.71 10.14
C PRO A 122 2.79 -17.54 10.27
N SER A 123 2.69 -18.73 10.87
CA SER A 123 3.80 -19.68 10.98
C SER A 123 4.12 -20.38 9.67
N ASP A 124 3.19 -20.35 8.71
CA ASP A 124 3.27 -21.02 7.42
C ASP A 124 2.63 -20.13 6.33
N VAL A 125 2.56 -20.63 5.09
CA VAL A 125 1.93 -19.98 3.93
C VAL A 125 0.41 -19.92 4.11
N ALA A 126 -0.07 -19.03 4.97
CA ALA A 126 -1.49 -18.90 5.33
C ALA A 126 -2.41 -18.53 4.15
N TRP A 127 -1.83 -18.12 3.01
CA TRP A 127 -2.53 -17.75 1.80
C TRP A 127 -2.61 -18.87 0.75
N GLU A 128 -2.12 -20.07 1.06
CA GLU A 128 -2.06 -21.20 0.12
C GLU A 128 -3.43 -21.53 -0.49
N ASP A 129 -4.51 -21.44 0.30
CA ASP A 129 -5.87 -21.74 -0.16
C ASP A 129 -6.69 -20.49 -0.54
N TRP A 130 -6.11 -19.29 -0.46
CA TRP A 130 -6.84 -18.03 -0.67
C TRP A 130 -7.37 -17.88 -2.09
N ALA A 131 -6.63 -18.36 -3.10
CA ALA A 131 -7.10 -18.33 -4.49
C ALA A 131 -8.44 -19.05 -4.65
N GLY A 132 -8.55 -20.27 -4.11
CA GLY A 132 -9.79 -21.06 -4.15
C GLY A 132 -10.87 -20.51 -3.22
N ARG A 133 -10.50 -20.14 -1.99
CA ARG A 133 -11.44 -19.67 -0.96
C ARG A 133 -12.10 -18.33 -1.33
N HIS A 134 -11.35 -17.42 -1.93
CA HIS A 134 -11.80 -16.06 -2.25
C HIS A 134 -12.07 -15.85 -3.74
N HIS A 135 -11.90 -16.88 -4.56
CA HIS A 135 -11.98 -16.79 -6.03
C HIS A 135 -11.03 -15.72 -6.61
N ALA A 136 -9.84 -15.59 -6.02
CA ALA A 136 -8.79 -14.68 -6.47
C ALA A 136 -7.90 -15.35 -7.54
N PRO A 137 -7.29 -14.59 -8.47
CA PRO A 137 -6.39 -15.13 -9.48
C PRO A 137 -5.19 -15.86 -8.86
N GLU A 138 -4.91 -17.09 -9.26
CA GLU A 138 -3.78 -17.85 -8.71
C GLU A 138 -2.41 -17.21 -9.01
N GLY A 139 -2.30 -16.52 -10.15
CA GLY A 139 -1.06 -15.84 -10.56
C GLY A 139 -0.63 -14.73 -9.58
N LEU A 140 -1.58 -14.23 -8.78
CA LEU A 140 -1.34 -13.20 -7.78
C LEU A 140 -0.43 -13.68 -6.64
N PHE A 141 -0.44 -14.99 -6.34
CA PHE A 141 0.24 -15.56 -5.17
C PHE A 141 1.58 -16.25 -5.48
N LYS A 142 1.98 -16.33 -6.76
CA LYS A 142 3.15 -17.08 -7.26
C LYS A 142 4.33 -16.15 -7.53
#